data_AF-A0A073K2H6-F1
#
_entry.id   AF-A0A073K2H6-F1
#
_cell.length_a   1.000
_cell.length_b   1.000
_cell.length_c   1.000
_cell.angle_alpha   90.00
_cell.angle_beta   90.00
_cell.angle_gamma   90.00
#
_symmetry.space_group_name_H-M   'P 1'
#
loop_
_entity.id
_entity.type
_entity.pdbx_description
1 polymer ?
#
loop_
_entity_poly.entity_id
_entity_poly.type
_entity_poly.pdbx_seq_one_letter_code
_entity_poly.pdbx_strand_id
1 'polypeptide(L)'
;MESTFRLRRSIIAAMLLALTLVLGRFFLIPIPWTHGNVNLCDAGVFIAAMLLGPGAGTIVGGFGGMFLDLISGFPQDALFSFAAHGLEGFISGWIYKKYGNTTWGKWTAIIAGTIVMIAVYFICNTVMYHVITGFLSLGSNFIQGMIGGIVALIVIRQLKKHHVG
;
A
#
# COMPACT_ATOMS: atom_id res chain seq x y z
N MET A 1 -19.76 -23.46 -7.62
CA MET A 1 -18.71 -22.74 -8.40
C MET A 1 -18.40 -21.36 -7.83
N GLU A 2 -19.39 -20.53 -7.47
CA GLU A 2 -19.14 -19.23 -6.80
C GLU A 2 -18.34 -19.33 -5.48
N SER A 3 -18.63 -20.33 -4.65
CA SER A 3 -17.97 -20.52 -3.35
C SER A 3 -16.46 -20.75 -3.49
N THR A 4 -16.05 -21.57 -4.45
CA THR A 4 -14.64 -21.88 -4.73
C THR A 4 -13.88 -20.66 -5.25
N PHE A 5 -14.52 -19.81 -6.06
CA PHE A 5 -13.92 -18.57 -6.57
C PHE A 5 -13.73 -17.54 -5.45
N ARG A 6 -14.75 -17.35 -4.61
CA ARG A 6 -14.65 -16.49 -3.41
C ARG A 6 -13.54 -16.97 -2.48
N LEU A 7 -13.46 -18.28 -2.24
CA LEU A 7 -12.42 -18.88 -1.39
C LEU A 7 -11.01 -18.61 -1.94
N ARG A 8 -10.78 -18.86 -3.24
CA ARG A 8 -9.48 -18.59 -3.88
C ARG A 8 -9.09 -17.12 -3.77
N ARG A 9 -10.04 -16.20 -3.97
CA ARG A 9 -9.79 -14.76 -3.88
C ARG A 9 -9.36 -14.34 -2.48
N SER A 10 -10.02 -14.87 -1.45
CA SER A 10 -9.64 -14.64 -0.05
C SER A 10 -8.27 -15.21 0.27
N ILE A 11 -7.93 -16.40 -0.23
CA ILE A 11 -6.61 -17.01 -0.06
C ILE A 11 -5.53 -16.12 -0.68
N ILE A 12 -5.73 -15.64 -1.92
CA ILE A 12 -4.77 -14.74 -2.57
C ILE A 12 -4.64 -13.42 -1.80
N ALA A 13 -5.73 -12.85 -1.29
CA ALA A 13 -5.67 -11.65 -0.47
C ALA A 13 -4.87 -11.87 0.82
N ALA A 14 -5.06 -13.01 1.50
CA ALA A 14 -4.30 -13.36 2.69
C ALA A 14 -2.81 -13.58 2.38
N MET A 15 -2.48 -14.23 1.26
CA MET A 15 -1.10 -14.40 0.79
C MET A 15 -0.45 -13.05 0.46
N LEU A 16 -1.19 -12.14 -0.19
CA LEU A 16 -0.71 -10.80 -0.48
C LEU A 16 -0.48 -9.99 0.79
N LEU A 17 -1.37 -10.09 1.79
CA LEU A 17 -1.15 -9.50 3.10
C LEU A 17 0.12 -10.03 3.77
N ALA A 18 0.33 -11.34 3.78
CA ALA A 18 1.56 -11.93 4.31
C ALA A 18 2.79 -11.43 3.56
N LEU A 19 2.72 -11.36 2.23
CA LEU A 19 3.78 -10.82 1.39
C LEU A 19 4.06 -9.33 1.70
N THR A 20 3.03 -8.51 1.85
CA THR A 20 3.12 -7.10 2.24
C THR A 20 3.89 -6.95 3.54
N LEU A 21 3.60 -7.79 4.55
CA LEU A 21 4.30 -7.76 5.84
C LEU A 21 5.77 -8.18 5.71
N VAL A 22 6.04 -9.24 4.95
CA VAL A 22 7.42 -9.68 4.69
C VAL A 22 8.21 -8.59 3.99
N LEU A 23 7.67 -8.00 2.91
CA LEU A 23 8.31 -6.92 2.18
C LEU A 23 8.52 -5.68 3.06
N GLY A 24 7.50 -5.31 3.83
CA GLY A 24 7.54 -4.19 4.76
C GLY A 24 8.60 -4.37 5.85
N ARG A 25 8.78 -5.58 6.37
CA ARG A 25 9.72 -5.85 7.45
C ARG A 25 11.16 -6.04 6.97
N PHE A 26 11.37 -6.73 5.85
CA PHE A 26 12.71 -6.99 5.33
C PHE A 26 13.35 -5.76 4.68
N PHE A 27 12.57 -4.92 4.01
CA PHE A 27 13.05 -3.72 3.34
C PHE A 27 12.73 -2.45 4.13
N LEU A 28 12.89 -2.51 5.45
CA LEU A 28 12.66 -1.37 6.32
C LEU A 28 13.94 -0.53 6.40
N ILE A 29 13.89 0.67 5.81
CA ILE A 29 14.97 1.66 5.88
C ILE A 29 14.50 2.77 6.83
N PRO A 30 15.01 2.80 8.07
CA PRO A 30 14.65 3.85 9.01
C PRO A 30 15.23 5.19 8.52
N ILE A 31 14.41 6.24 8.52
CA ILE A 31 14.88 7.56 8.15
C ILE A 31 15.31 8.30 9.41
N PRO A 32 16.58 8.70 9.53
CA PRO A 32 17.03 9.50 10.66
C PRO A 32 16.20 10.79 10.73
N TRP A 33 15.88 11.25 11.93
CA TRP A 33 15.15 12.51 12.20
C TRP A 33 13.64 12.51 11.92
N THR A 34 13.10 11.46 11.33
CA THR A 34 11.65 11.26 11.24
C THR A 34 11.28 10.02 12.07
N HIS A 35 10.16 10.06 12.77
CA HIS A 35 9.59 8.84 13.38
C HIS A 35 9.04 7.87 12.32
N GLY A 36 9.41 8.04 11.04
CA GLY A 36 8.91 7.28 9.91
C GLY A 36 9.99 6.40 9.29
N ASN A 37 9.54 5.31 8.66
CA ASN A 37 10.40 4.36 7.98
C ASN A 37 9.95 4.24 6.52
N VAL A 38 10.90 4.16 5.58
CA VAL A 38 10.57 3.79 4.20
C VAL A 38 10.62 2.27 4.09
N ASN A 39 9.53 1.68 3.60
CA ASN A 39 9.43 0.23 3.43
C ASN A 39 8.80 -0.16 2.08
N LEU A 40 8.79 -1.45 1.77
CA LEU A 40 8.14 -1.97 0.54
C LEU A 40 6.72 -2.51 0.80
N CYS A 41 6.05 -2.05 1.86
CA CYS A 41 4.65 -2.40 2.15
C CYS A 41 3.75 -2.00 0.97
N ASP A 42 3.88 -0.77 0.48
CA ASP A 42 3.04 -0.18 -0.57
C ASP A 42 3.04 -1.02 -1.86
N ALA A 43 4.14 -1.73 -2.15
CA ALA A 43 4.19 -2.66 -3.28
C ALA A 43 3.10 -3.73 -3.18
N GLY A 44 2.96 -4.36 -2.01
CA GLY A 44 1.93 -5.37 -1.77
C GLY A 44 0.53 -4.79 -1.79
N VAL A 45 0.34 -3.56 -1.28
CA VAL A 45 -0.93 -2.83 -1.33
C VAL A 45 -1.36 -2.58 -2.77
N PHE A 46 -0.48 -2.02 -3.61
CA PHE A 46 -0.77 -1.76 -5.02
C PHE A 46 -0.99 -3.06 -5.80
N ILE A 47 -0.22 -4.11 -5.54
CA ILE A 47 -0.43 -5.43 -6.17
C ILE A 47 -1.82 -5.96 -5.84
N ALA A 48 -2.23 -5.93 -4.57
CA ALA A 48 -3.56 -6.38 -4.15
C ALA A 48 -4.69 -5.52 -4.76
N ALA A 49 -4.52 -4.20 -4.75
CA ALA A 49 -5.48 -3.26 -5.31
C ALA A 49 -5.68 -3.47 -6.82
N MET A 50 -4.59 -3.69 -7.56
CA MET A 50 -4.63 -3.85 -9.03
C MET A 50 -5.04 -5.26 -9.48
N LEU A 51 -4.71 -6.32 -8.73
CA LEU A 51 -5.07 -7.69 -9.08
C LEU A 51 -6.48 -8.07 -8.61
N LEU A 52 -6.82 -7.69 -7.38
CA LEU A 52 -8.05 -8.13 -6.72
C LEU A 52 -9.06 -6.99 -6.55
N GLY A 53 -8.72 -5.76 -6.90
CA GLY A 53 -9.61 -4.60 -6.87
C GLY A 53 -9.64 -3.86 -5.53
N PRO A 54 -10.47 -2.81 -5.41
CA PRO A 54 -10.43 -1.85 -4.30
C PRO A 54 -10.66 -2.48 -2.94
N GLY A 55 -11.64 -3.38 -2.78
CA GLY A 55 -11.93 -3.98 -1.48
C GLY A 55 -10.78 -4.84 -0.94
N ALA A 56 -10.10 -5.60 -1.81
CA ALA A 56 -8.92 -6.36 -1.42
C ALA A 56 -7.73 -5.46 -1.16
N GLY A 57 -7.54 -4.40 -1.95
CA GLY A 57 -6.54 -3.36 -1.71
C GLY A 57 -6.70 -2.71 -0.33
N THR A 58 -7.93 -2.38 0.08
CA THR A 58 -8.21 -1.82 1.41
C THR A 58 -7.87 -2.79 2.54
N ILE A 59 -8.26 -4.07 2.40
CA ILE A 59 -7.99 -5.07 3.44
C ILE A 59 -6.48 -5.33 3.54
N VAL A 60 -5.83 -5.60 2.41
CA VAL A 60 -4.38 -5.88 2.39
C VAL A 60 -3.57 -4.67 2.81
N GLY A 61 -3.93 -3.48 2.36
CA GLY A 61 -3.28 -2.24 2.74
C GLY A 61 -3.48 -1.89 4.21
N GLY A 62 -4.73 -1.80 4.65
CA GLY A 62 -5.04 -1.40 6.02
C GLY A 62 -4.47 -2.37 7.05
N PHE A 63 -4.79 -3.67 6.93
CA PHE A 63 -4.25 -4.66 7.87
C PHE A 63 -2.74 -4.87 7.69
N GLY A 64 -2.21 -4.77 6.47
CA GLY A 64 -0.78 -4.84 6.21
C GLY A 64 -0.01 -3.73 6.94
N GLY A 65 -0.43 -2.47 6.79
CA GLY A 65 0.17 -1.34 7.50
C GLY A 65 0.03 -1.46 9.01
N MET A 66 -1.18 -1.75 9.50
CA MET A 66 -1.45 -1.91 10.93
C MET A 66 -0.59 -2.98 11.58
N PHE A 67 -0.51 -4.18 11.00
CA PHE A 67 0.28 -5.26 11.57
C PHE A 67 1.78 -4.97 11.45
N LEU A 68 2.22 -4.30 10.39
CA LEU A 68 3.63 -3.91 10.25
C LEU A 68 4.08 -2.99 11.39
N ASP A 69 3.25 -2.03 11.77
CA ASP A 69 3.54 -1.10 12.87
C ASP A 69 3.50 -1.78 14.24
N LEU A 70 2.51 -2.65 14.47
CA LEU A 70 2.42 -3.44 15.69
C LEU A 70 3.68 -4.32 15.88
N ILE A 71 4.13 -4.98 14.81
CA ILE A 71 5.35 -5.81 14.85
C ILE A 71 6.62 -4.95 14.99
N SER A 72 6.60 -3.72 14.46
CA SER A 72 7.74 -2.81 14.50
C SER A 72 7.86 -2.03 15.82
N GLY A 73 6.88 -2.18 16.74
CA GLY A 73 6.90 -1.54 18.06
C GLY A 73 6.26 -0.15 18.11
N PHE A 74 5.45 0.20 17.12
CA PHE A 74 4.76 1.50 17.01
C PHE A 74 3.23 1.33 17.06
N PRO A 75 2.65 0.80 18.16
CA PRO A 75 1.21 0.51 18.24
C PRO A 75 0.33 1.77 18.12
N GLN A 76 0.84 2.94 18.51
CA GLN A 76 0.15 4.22 18.35
C GLN A 76 -0.08 4.58 16.87
N ASP A 77 0.83 4.19 15.99
CA ASP A 77 0.76 4.49 14.55
C ASP A 77 -0.13 3.49 13.80
N ALA A 78 -0.40 2.32 14.38
CA ALA A 78 -1.10 1.21 13.74
C ALA A 78 -2.50 1.56 13.22
N LEU A 79 -3.31 2.32 13.96
CA LEU A 79 -4.64 2.75 13.51
C LEU A 79 -4.55 3.78 12.37
N PHE A 80 -3.52 4.62 12.37
CA PHE A 80 -3.29 5.61 11.34
C PHE A 80 -2.80 4.96 10.06
N SER A 81 -1.90 3.99 10.16
CA SER A 81 -1.45 3.17 9.03
C SER A 81 -2.55 2.31 8.45
N PHE A 82 -3.47 1.81 9.30
CA PHE A 82 -4.69 1.15 8.83
C PHE A 82 -5.51 2.07 7.92
N ALA A 83 -5.74 3.31 8.34
CA ALA A 83 -6.48 4.29 7.56
C ALA A 83 -5.73 4.72 6.30
N ALA A 84 -4.43 5.04 6.42
CA ALA A 84 -3.59 5.55 5.33
C ALA A 84 -3.49 4.52 4.20
N HIS A 85 -3.02 3.30 4.51
CA HIS A 85 -2.84 2.25 3.51
C HIS A 85 -4.17 1.61 3.08
N GLY A 86 -5.18 1.60 3.96
CA GLY A 86 -6.53 1.16 3.59
C GLY A 86 -7.16 2.06 2.52
N LEU A 87 -7.04 3.37 2.67
CA LEU A 87 -7.51 4.35 1.68
C LEU A 87 -6.64 4.36 0.42
N GLU A 88 -5.33 4.21 0.55
CA GLU A 88 -4.40 4.03 -0.58
C GLU A 88 -4.82 2.85 -1.47
N GLY A 89 -5.03 1.68 -0.87
CA GLY A 89 -5.45 0.48 -1.57
C GLY A 89 -6.86 0.60 -2.18
N PHE A 90 -7.77 1.31 -1.51
CA PHE A 90 -9.10 1.58 -2.04
C PHE A 90 -9.04 2.41 -3.32
N ILE A 91 -8.38 3.58 -3.25
CA ILE A 91 -8.38 4.57 -4.34
C ILE A 91 -7.58 4.05 -5.52
N SER A 92 -6.40 3.48 -5.28
CA SER A 92 -5.58 2.89 -6.34
C SER A 92 -6.33 1.75 -7.04
N GLY A 93 -7.00 0.87 -6.29
CA GLY A 93 -7.78 -0.23 -6.85
C GLY A 93 -8.99 0.24 -7.64
N TRP A 94 -9.68 1.30 -7.18
CA TRP A 94 -10.83 1.87 -7.87
C TRP A 94 -10.44 2.54 -9.19
N ILE A 95 -9.38 3.36 -9.19
CA ILE A 95 -8.87 4.03 -10.39
C ILE A 95 -8.32 3.00 -11.37
N TYR A 96 -7.54 2.03 -10.91
CA TYR A 96 -7.00 0.98 -11.77
C TYR A 96 -8.11 0.13 -12.40
N LYS A 97 -9.18 -0.18 -11.66
CA LYS A 97 -10.34 -0.89 -12.22
C LYS A 97 -11.01 -0.13 -13.37
N LYS A 98 -11.03 1.20 -13.32
CA LYS A 98 -11.68 2.05 -14.32
C LYS A 98 -10.77 2.40 -15.51
N TYR A 99 -9.48 2.62 -15.25
CA TYR A 99 -8.54 3.18 -16.24
C TYR A 99 -7.27 2.34 -16.48
N GLY A 100 -7.06 1.24 -15.75
CA GLY A 100 -5.80 0.48 -15.71
C GLY A 100 -5.39 -0.25 -17.00
N ASN A 101 -6.21 -0.18 -18.06
CA ASN A 101 -5.84 -0.67 -19.39
C ASN A 101 -4.82 0.24 -20.09
N THR A 102 -4.76 1.52 -19.75
CA THR A 102 -3.76 2.44 -20.30
C THR A 102 -2.58 2.60 -19.34
N THR A 103 -1.38 2.85 -19.87
CA THR A 103 -0.20 3.15 -19.03
C THR A 103 -0.47 4.35 -18.12
N TRP A 104 -1.15 5.37 -18.64
CA TRP A 104 -1.58 6.55 -17.87
C TRP A 104 -2.49 6.16 -16.71
N GLY A 105 -3.50 5.32 -16.92
CA GLY A 105 -4.41 4.88 -15.87
C GLY A 105 -3.75 4.07 -14.76
N LYS A 106 -2.64 3.38 -15.05
CA LYS A 106 -1.85 2.67 -14.02
C LYS A 106 -1.08 3.64 -13.13
N TRP A 107 -0.44 4.65 -13.74
CA TRP A 107 0.29 5.68 -13.01
C TRP A 107 -0.65 6.58 -12.21
N THR A 108 -1.82 6.94 -12.74
CA THR A 108 -2.80 7.73 -11.99
C THR A 108 -3.33 6.96 -10.78
N ALA A 109 -3.51 5.64 -10.88
CA ALA A 109 -3.90 4.82 -9.74
C ALA A 109 -2.86 4.83 -8.62
N ILE A 110 -1.57 4.71 -8.97
CA ILE A 110 -0.46 4.77 -7.99
C ILE A 110 -0.39 6.16 -7.36
N ILE A 111 -0.27 7.20 -8.19
CA ILE A 111 -0.08 8.58 -7.73
C ILE A 111 -1.25 9.01 -6.83
N ALA A 112 -2.49 8.71 -7.23
CA ALA A 112 -3.65 9.07 -6.42
C ALA A 112 -3.70 8.31 -5.08
N GLY A 113 -3.36 7.02 -5.08
CA GLY A 113 -3.26 6.24 -3.83
C GLY A 113 -2.18 6.80 -2.91
N THR A 114 -0.98 7.05 -3.44
CA THR A 114 0.15 7.62 -2.71
C THR A 114 -0.16 9.02 -2.16
N ILE A 115 -0.82 9.90 -2.93
CA ILE A 115 -1.23 11.23 -2.44
C ILE A 115 -2.15 11.11 -1.23
N VAL A 116 -3.11 10.17 -1.26
CA VAL A 116 -4.04 9.99 -0.14
C VAL A 116 -3.31 9.45 1.08
N MET A 117 -2.43 8.47 0.90
CA MET A 117 -1.58 7.94 1.97
C MET A 117 -0.75 9.08 2.61
N ILE A 118 -0.08 9.90 1.80
CA ILE A 118 0.71 11.05 2.26
C ILE A 118 -0.16 12.04 3.04
N ALA A 119 -1.36 12.37 2.53
CA ALA A 119 -2.26 13.30 3.18
C ALA A 119 -2.70 12.80 4.56
N VAL A 120 -3.03 11.51 4.68
CA VAL A 120 -3.39 10.89 5.97
C VAL A 120 -2.20 10.95 6.92
N TYR A 121 -1.01 10.49 6.51
CA TYR A 121 0.18 10.53 7.37
C TYR A 121 0.58 11.95 7.78
N PHE A 122 0.43 12.94 6.89
CA PHE A 122 0.69 14.33 7.22
C PHE A 122 -0.20 14.82 8.35
N ILE A 123 -1.52 14.54 8.27
CA ILE A 123 -2.48 14.91 9.31
C ILE A 123 -2.14 14.18 10.62
N CYS A 124 -1.91 12.87 10.56
CA CYS A 124 -1.61 12.05 11.73
C CYS A 124 -0.32 12.50 12.42
N ASN A 125 0.78 12.65 11.67
CA ASN A 125 2.07 13.07 12.21
C ASN A 125 2.04 14.50 12.77
N THR A 126 1.24 15.39 12.16
CA THR A 126 1.07 16.76 12.66
C THR A 126 0.31 16.78 13.98
N VAL A 127 -0.72 15.94 14.14
CA VAL A 127 -1.55 15.87 15.34
C VAL A 127 -0.85 15.14 16.49
N MET A 128 -0.12 14.05 16.21
CA MET A 128 0.54 13.25 17.25
C MET A 128 1.87 13.83 17.72
N TYR A 129 2.67 14.35 16.79
CA TYR A 129 4.03 14.77 17.05
C TYR A 129 4.13 16.29 16.88
N HIS A 130 4.56 16.76 15.70
CA HIS A 130 4.69 18.19 15.40
C HIS A 130 4.45 18.47 13.90
N VAL A 131 4.17 19.72 13.55
CA VAL A 131 4.02 20.14 12.14
C VAL A 131 5.29 19.84 11.32
N ILE A 132 6.48 19.98 11.94
CA ILE A 132 7.76 19.71 11.29
C ILE A 132 7.90 18.22 10.94
N THR A 133 7.51 17.31 11.84
CA THR A 133 7.57 15.86 11.56
C THR A 133 6.56 15.47 10.48
N GLY A 134 5.39 16.10 10.47
CA GLY A 134 4.42 15.99 9.37
C GLY A 134 5.05 16.37 8.03
N PHE A 135 5.70 17.53 7.95
CA PHE A 135 6.32 18.01 6.72
C PHE A 135 7.47 17.11 6.23
N LEU A 136 8.31 16.64 7.14
CA LEU A 136 9.41 15.72 6.81
C LEU A 136 8.88 14.37 6.31
N SER A 137 7.75 13.89 6.84
CA SER A 137 7.13 12.63 6.42
C SER A 137 6.61 12.66 4.98
N LEU A 138 6.30 13.83 4.42
CA LEU A 138 5.81 13.96 3.04
C LEU A 138 6.80 13.37 2.03
N GLY A 139 8.09 13.70 2.18
CA GLY A 139 9.13 13.28 1.26
C GLY A 139 9.38 11.77 1.33
N SER A 140 9.48 11.22 2.54
CA SER A 140 9.70 9.79 2.74
C SER A 140 8.53 8.96 2.22
N ASN A 141 7.30 9.36 2.55
CA ASN A 141 6.08 8.67 2.13
C ASN A 141 5.87 8.74 0.61
N PHE A 142 6.26 9.85 -0.02
CA PHE A 142 6.25 9.95 -1.48
C PHE A 142 7.22 8.99 -2.14
N ILE A 143 8.46 8.93 -1.65
CA ILE A 143 9.46 7.99 -2.16
C ILE A 143 8.99 6.55 -1.96
N GLN A 144 8.42 6.23 -0.79
CA GLN A 144 7.88 4.92 -0.46
C GLN A 144 6.79 4.49 -1.45
N GLY A 145 5.76 5.32 -1.63
CA GLY A 145 4.64 5.01 -2.51
C GLY A 145 5.07 4.89 -3.98
N MET A 146 6.02 5.72 -4.43
CA MET A 146 6.54 5.64 -5.80
C MET A 146 7.37 4.37 -6.03
N ILE A 147 8.27 4.01 -5.12
CA ILE A 147 9.06 2.77 -5.22
C ILE A 147 8.13 1.57 -5.16
N GLY A 148 7.20 1.54 -4.21
CA GLY A 148 6.20 0.48 -4.07
C GLY A 148 5.36 0.32 -5.34
N GLY A 149 4.88 1.43 -5.90
CA GLY A 149 4.13 1.45 -7.15
C GLY A 149 4.93 0.92 -8.35
N ILE A 150 6.20 1.31 -8.49
CA ILE A 150 7.08 0.80 -9.56
C ILE A 150 7.26 -0.72 -9.43
N VAL A 151 7.57 -1.20 -8.23
CA VAL A 151 7.71 -2.64 -7.96
C VAL A 151 6.41 -3.37 -8.30
N ALA A 152 5.25 -2.82 -7.90
CA ALA A 152 3.95 -3.39 -8.21
C ALA A 152 3.70 -3.49 -9.72
N LEU A 153 4.02 -2.45 -10.50
CA LEU A 153 3.88 -2.48 -11.96
C LEU A 153 4.75 -3.55 -12.62
N ILE A 154 6.00 -3.70 -12.16
CA ILE A 154 6.92 -4.73 -12.66
C ILE A 154 6.32 -6.12 -12.39
N VAL A 155 5.90 -6.37 -11.15
CA VAL A 155 5.30 -7.66 -10.75
C VAL A 155 4.04 -7.96 -11.55
N ILE A 156 3.11 -7.01 -11.66
CA ILE A 156 1.85 -7.20 -12.41
C ILE A 156 2.12 -7.44 -13.89
N ARG A 157 3.12 -6.77 -14.47
CA ARG A 157 3.49 -6.98 -15.88
C ARG A 157 4.05 -8.38 -16.10
N GLN A 158 4.85 -8.89 -15.18
CA GLN A 158 5.37 -10.27 -15.25
C GLN A 158 4.26 -11.30 -15.04
N LEU A 159 3.36 -11.07 -14.08
CA LEU A 159 2.21 -11.95 -13.86
C LEU A 159 1.31 -12.05 -15.09
N LYS A 160 0.99 -10.93 -15.74
CA LYS A 160 0.22 -10.90 -16.99
C LYS A 160 0.95 -11.56 -18.16
N LYS A 161 2.29 -11.56 -18.16
CA LYS A 161 3.10 -12.22 -19.19
C LYS A 161 3.09 -13.75 -19.04
N HIS A 162 2.95 -14.26 -17.81
CA HIS A 162 3.02 -15.70 -17.49
C HIS A 162 1.66 -16.35 -17.19
N HIS A 163 0.58 -15.59 -17.08
CA HIS A 163 -0.80 -16.09 -17.00
C HIS A 163 -1.68 -15.52 -18.14
N VAL A 164 -1.74 -16.28 -19.24
CA VAL A 164 -2.88 -16.52 -20.15
C VAL A 164 -3.58 -15.29 -20.76
N GLY A 165 -3.39 -15.14 -22.08
CA GLY A 165 -4.42 -14.58 -22.97
C GLY A 165 -5.51 -15.60 -23.28
#